data_AF-M1YL55-F1
#
_entry.id   AF-M1YL55-F1
#
_cell.length_a   1.000
_cell.length_b   1.000
_cell.length_c   1.000
_cell.angle_alpha   90.00
_cell.angle_beta   90.00
_cell.angle_gamma   90.00
#
_symmetry.space_group_name_H-M   'P 1'
#
loop_
_entity.id
_entity.type
_entity.pdbx_description
1 polymer ?
#
loop_
_entity_poly.entity_id
_entity_poly.type
_entity_poly.pdbx_seq_one_letter_code
_entity_poly.pdbx_strand_id
1 'polypeptide(L)'
;MILKGKDKIGIELTKLYCEKGNVPEAEQKQIKLRESIVAEAQKLYQSQGGKGFELTFSFNRANPIESKNKKKLIKKLSELARNIEGFSGGDLPSQRYSNIPELDYAYLNKNEYPDPTWRIVTLTEGSELSKNDLLAIVREKEEKAKGYEKCDLYWLLVTVDFFDPVQDREFPRNDFDKIESEVFDKIFVYRTTGEVLEVK
;
A
#
# COMPACT_ATOMS: atom_id res chain seq x y z
N MET A 1 -3.62 -21.51 10.74
CA MET A 1 -4.18 -21.56 12.11
C MET A 1 -5.11 -22.78 12.21
N ILE A 2 -5.30 -23.39 13.38
CA ILE A 2 -6.24 -24.52 13.53
C ILE A 2 -7.20 -24.20 14.69
N LEU A 3 -8.50 -24.29 14.42
CA LEU A 3 -9.53 -24.25 15.45
C LEU A 3 -9.94 -25.68 15.81
N LYS A 4 -10.01 -25.98 17.11
CA LYS A 4 -10.41 -27.30 17.60
C LYS A 4 -11.77 -27.18 18.29
N GLY A 5 -12.78 -27.79 17.69
CA GLY A 5 -14.12 -27.90 18.25
C GLY A 5 -14.67 -29.30 18.03
N LYS A 6 -15.96 -29.39 17.67
CA LYS A 6 -16.54 -30.65 17.17
C LYS A 6 -15.80 -31.15 15.93
N ASP A 7 -15.45 -30.22 15.05
CA ASP A 7 -14.63 -30.44 13.87
C ASP A 7 -13.29 -29.70 14.04
N LYS A 8 -12.23 -30.24 13.46
CA LYS A 8 -10.92 -29.59 13.35
C LYS A 8 -10.89 -28.77 12.07
N ILE A 9 -10.82 -27.44 12.22
CA ILE A 9 -10.88 -26.51 11.09
C ILE A 9 -9.51 -25.89 10.87
N GLY A 10 -8.93 -26.08 9.68
CA GLY A 10 -7.72 -25.39 9.24
C GLY A 10 -8.07 -24.04 8.62
N ILE A 11 -7.53 -22.94 9.15
CA ILE A 11 -7.74 -21.59 8.62
C ILE A 11 -6.44 -21.08 7.99
N GLU A 12 -6.49 -20.83 6.69
CA GLU A 12 -5.48 -20.08 5.94
C GLU A 12 -5.86 -18.59 5.95
N LEU A 13 -4.95 -17.74 6.42
CA LEU A 13 -5.10 -16.29 6.39
C LEU A 13 -4.19 -15.71 5.31
N THR A 14 -4.73 -14.89 4.41
CA THR A 14 -3.92 -14.20 3.39
C THR A 14 -4.40 -12.79 3.17
N LYS A 15 -3.48 -11.91 2.76
CA LYS A 15 -3.81 -10.55 2.33
C LYS A 15 -4.05 -10.55 0.82
N LEU A 16 -4.99 -9.74 0.36
CA LEU A 16 -5.13 -9.42 -1.05
C LEU A 16 -4.45 -8.08 -1.31
N TYR A 17 -3.53 -8.08 -2.25
CA TYR A 17 -2.88 -6.86 -2.73
C TYR A 17 -3.34 -6.51 -4.14
N CYS A 18 -3.32 -5.22 -4.46
CA CYS A 18 -3.64 -4.71 -5.79
C CYS A 18 -2.68 -5.22 -6.87
N GLU A 19 -1.42 -5.48 -6.51
CA GLU A 19 -0.38 -6.00 -7.40
C GLU A 19 0.49 -7.03 -6.67
N LYS A 20 1.07 -7.98 -7.40
CA LYS A 20 2.01 -8.95 -6.82
C LYS A 20 3.34 -8.27 -6.48
N GLY A 21 3.73 -8.30 -5.20
CA GLY A 21 4.95 -7.70 -4.65
C GLY A 21 6.31 -8.25 -5.12
N ASN A 22 6.36 -9.02 -6.22
CA ASN A 22 7.54 -9.79 -6.59
C ASN A 22 8.57 -8.97 -7.38
N VAL A 23 8.17 -7.84 -7.96
CA VAL A 23 9.07 -6.95 -8.73
C VAL A 23 9.47 -5.71 -7.90
N PRO A 24 10.63 -5.08 -8.15
CA PRO A 24 11.07 -3.88 -7.43
C PRO A 24 10.11 -2.68 -7.52
N GLU A 25 9.35 -2.58 -8.60
CA GLU A 25 8.39 -1.52 -8.91
C GLU A 25 7.07 -1.69 -8.16
N ALA A 26 6.83 -2.87 -7.58
CA ALA A 26 5.59 -3.16 -6.88
C ALA A 26 5.37 -2.20 -5.72
N GLU A 27 4.14 -1.71 -5.57
CA GLU A 27 3.81 -0.66 -4.62
C GLU A 27 4.16 -1.01 -3.16
N GLN A 28 4.13 -2.29 -2.78
CA GLN A 28 4.53 -2.74 -1.44
C GLN A 28 5.99 -2.43 -1.11
N LYS A 29 6.86 -2.50 -2.13
CA LYS A 29 8.28 -2.16 -2.00
C LYS A 29 8.49 -0.66 -2.16
N GLN A 30 7.76 -0.04 -3.08
CA GLN A 30 7.88 1.39 -3.35
C GLN A 30 7.40 2.26 -2.19
N ILE A 31 6.31 1.93 -1.49
CA ILE A 31 5.84 2.69 -0.32
C ILE A 31 6.92 2.80 0.75
N LYS A 32 7.47 1.65 1.19
CA LYS A 32 8.54 1.62 2.20
C LYS A 32 9.77 2.42 1.75
N LEU A 33 10.07 2.36 0.46
CA LEU A 33 11.19 3.10 -0.11
C LEU A 33 10.92 4.61 -0.14
N ARG A 34 9.71 5.03 -0.52
CA ARG A 34 9.26 6.43 -0.54
C ARG A 34 9.31 7.03 0.88
N GLU A 35 8.79 6.32 1.87
CA GLU A 35 8.86 6.71 3.30
C GLU A 35 10.31 6.93 3.76
N SER A 36 11.19 5.95 3.49
CA SER A 36 12.61 6.06 3.84
C SER A 36 13.28 7.27 3.18
N ILE A 37 13.00 7.49 1.89
CA ILE A 37 13.58 8.60 1.13
C ILE A 37 13.09 9.95 1.62
N VAL A 38 11.80 10.09 1.92
CA VAL A 38 11.23 11.33 2.47
C VAL A 38 11.82 11.62 3.85
N ALA A 39 11.93 10.61 4.73
CA ALA A 39 12.54 10.77 6.04
C ALA A 39 14.04 11.14 5.94
N GLU A 40 14.80 10.50 5.04
CA GLU A 40 16.21 10.84 4.80
C GLU A 40 16.38 12.24 4.20
N ALA A 41 15.49 12.66 3.30
CA ALA A 41 15.50 14.00 2.73
C ALA A 41 15.22 15.07 3.77
N GLN A 42 14.24 14.83 4.66
CA GLN A 42 13.95 15.71 5.78
C GLN A 42 15.17 15.85 6.71
N LYS A 43 15.80 14.73 7.08
CA LYS A 43 17.01 14.73 7.92
C LYS A 43 18.14 15.51 7.26
N LEU A 44 18.36 15.33 5.96
CA LEU A 44 19.36 16.09 5.20
C LEU A 44 19.06 17.60 5.24
N TYR A 45 17.83 18.00 4.96
CA TYR A 45 17.39 19.38 4.99
C TYR A 45 17.58 20.02 6.38
N GLN A 46 17.15 19.32 7.45
CA GLN A 46 17.32 19.76 8.83
C GLN A 46 18.80 19.89 9.22
N SER A 47 19.64 18.94 8.82
CA SER A 47 21.09 18.98 9.09
C SER A 47 21.80 20.18 8.46
N GLN A 48 21.18 20.80 7.46
CA GLN A 48 21.66 22.00 6.76
C GLN A 48 21.04 23.30 7.30
N GLY A 49 20.36 23.26 8.45
CA GLY A 49 19.73 24.43 9.07
C GLY A 49 18.35 24.77 8.50
N GLY A 50 17.67 23.80 7.90
CA GLY A 50 16.30 23.95 7.38
C GLY A 50 15.27 24.33 8.46
N LYS A 51 14.19 24.99 8.04
CA LYS A 51 13.08 25.42 8.90
C LYS A 51 12.12 24.27 9.22
N GLY A 52 11.40 24.37 10.33
CA GLY A 52 10.33 23.43 10.67
C GLY A 52 9.07 23.69 9.86
N PHE A 53 8.75 22.81 8.91
CA PHE A 53 7.45 22.75 8.23
C PHE A 53 7.22 21.33 7.71
N GLU A 54 5.95 20.99 7.44
CA GLU A 54 5.62 19.67 6.90
C GLU A 54 5.55 19.71 5.37
N LEU A 55 6.06 18.67 4.73
CA LEU A 55 5.81 18.38 3.33
C LEU A 55 5.08 17.06 3.18
N THR A 56 4.05 17.06 2.35
CA THR A 56 3.36 15.83 1.94
C THR A 56 3.62 15.60 0.46
N PHE A 57 4.01 14.39 0.09
CA PHE A 57 4.34 14.02 -1.28
C PHE A 57 3.47 12.86 -1.76
N SER A 58 3.04 12.86 -3.02
CA SER A 58 2.65 11.63 -3.73
C SER A 58 3.68 11.34 -4.82
N PHE A 59 3.82 10.06 -5.13
CA PHE A 59 4.82 9.55 -6.05
C PHE A 59 4.18 8.96 -7.29
N ASN A 60 4.75 9.32 -8.43
CA ASN A 60 4.32 8.88 -9.74
C ASN A 60 4.65 7.40 -9.95
N ARG A 61 3.61 6.56 -10.05
CA ARG A 61 3.74 5.11 -10.30
C ARG A 61 4.41 4.77 -11.64
N ALA A 62 4.26 5.63 -12.65
CA ALA A 62 4.91 5.43 -13.95
C ALA A 62 6.43 5.69 -13.90
N ASN A 63 6.92 6.30 -12.82
CA ASN A 63 8.33 6.58 -12.58
C ASN A 63 8.75 6.04 -11.21
N PRO A 64 8.81 4.70 -11.03
CA PRO A 64 9.17 4.09 -9.76
C PRO A 64 10.59 4.45 -9.35
N ILE A 65 10.84 4.44 -8.04
CA ILE A 65 12.16 4.75 -7.49
C ILE A 65 13.09 3.57 -7.75
N GLU A 66 14.12 3.82 -8.57
CA GLU A 66 15.18 2.87 -8.85
C GLU A 66 16.30 2.93 -7.80
N SER A 67 16.92 1.79 -7.49
CA SER A 67 18.00 1.71 -6.49
C SER A 67 19.19 2.63 -6.76
N LYS A 68 19.53 2.86 -8.03
CA LYS A 68 20.62 3.78 -8.43
C LYS A 68 20.30 5.26 -8.19
N ASN A 69 19.02 5.63 -8.11
CA ASN A 69 18.59 7.03 -8.04
C ASN A 69 18.26 7.51 -6.63
N LYS A 70 18.17 6.62 -5.63
CA LYS A 70 17.77 6.96 -4.25
C LYS A 70 18.50 8.18 -3.67
N LYS A 71 19.84 8.19 -3.74
CA LYS A 71 20.66 9.30 -3.23
C LYS A 71 20.41 10.62 -3.96
N LYS A 72 20.16 10.56 -5.27
CA LYS A 72 19.85 11.74 -6.09
C LYS A 72 18.49 12.30 -5.73
N LEU A 73 17.50 11.43 -5.53
CA LEU A 73 16.14 11.82 -5.15
C LEU A 73 16.11 12.47 -3.76
N ILE A 74 16.81 11.90 -2.76
CA ILE A 74 16.95 12.50 -1.42
C ILE A 74 17.45 13.95 -1.50
N LYS A 75 18.51 14.18 -2.30
CA LYS A 75 19.05 15.53 -2.51
C LYS A 75 18.04 16.46 -3.18
N LYS A 76 17.39 16.00 -4.24
CA LYS A 76 16.36 16.79 -4.96
C LYS A 76 15.20 17.19 -4.05
N LEU A 77 14.73 16.29 -3.17
CA LEU A 77 13.66 16.60 -2.22
C LEU A 77 14.11 17.62 -1.17
N SER A 78 15.33 17.49 -0.65
CA SER A 78 15.93 18.48 0.26
C SER A 78 16.10 19.85 -0.41
N GLU A 79 16.55 19.88 -1.68
CA GLU A 79 16.69 21.11 -2.47
C GLU A 79 15.33 21.75 -2.76
N LEU A 80 14.32 20.95 -3.11
CA LEU A 80 12.94 21.42 -3.28
C LEU A 80 12.46 22.13 -2.02
N ALA A 81 12.62 21.52 -0.84
CA ALA A 81 12.23 22.10 0.44
C ALA A 81 12.91 23.46 0.69
N ARG A 82 14.22 23.55 0.41
CA ARG A 82 15.00 24.80 0.52
C ARG A 82 14.46 25.89 -0.40
N ASN A 83 14.04 25.52 -1.61
CA ASN A 83 13.51 26.44 -2.62
C ASN A 83 12.10 26.96 -2.34
N ILE A 84 11.33 26.25 -1.50
CA ILE A 84 9.93 26.60 -1.16
C ILE A 84 9.78 27.20 0.24
N GLU A 85 10.87 27.44 0.96
CA GLU A 85 10.81 28.07 2.30
C GLU A 85 10.07 29.41 2.31
N GLY A 86 10.15 30.17 1.22
CA GLY A 86 9.44 31.45 1.06
C GLY A 86 7.99 31.33 0.61
N PHE A 87 7.52 30.13 0.25
CA PHE A 87 6.17 29.90 -0.27
C PHE A 87 5.11 30.05 0.82
N SER A 88 3.89 30.51 0.53
CA SER A 88 2.88 30.76 1.58
C SER A 88 2.32 29.49 2.23
N GLY A 89 2.51 28.33 1.59
CA GLY A 89 1.87 27.06 1.98
C GLY A 89 0.75 26.68 1.00
N GLY A 90 0.21 25.48 1.15
CA GLY A 90 -0.78 24.90 0.24
C GLY A 90 -0.16 23.96 -0.80
N ASP A 91 -0.96 23.63 -1.81
CA ASP A 91 -0.54 22.82 -2.96
C ASP A 91 0.60 23.50 -3.70
N LEU A 92 1.67 22.76 -3.97
CA LEU A 92 2.77 23.25 -4.79
C LEU A 92 2.39 23.12 -6.27
N PRO A 93 2.59 24.17 -7.08
CA PRO A 93 2.44 24.05 -8.52
C PRO A 93 3.43 23.03 -9.10
N SER A 94 3.00 22.19 -10.04
CA SER A 94 3.81 21.11 -10.62
C SER A 94 5.14 21.58 -11.22
N GLN A 95 5.20 22.82 -11.70
CA GLN A 95 6.43 23.44 -12.22
C GLN A 95 7.54 23.53 -11.16
N ARG A 96 7.21 23.52 -9.87
CA ARG A 96 8.19 23.57 -8.76
C ARG A 96 8.94 22.26 -8.57
N TYR A 97 8.34 21.14 -8.97
CA TYR A 97 8.91 19.80 -8.80
C TYR A 97 8.98 19.00 -10.11
N SER A 98 8.82 19.65 -11.26
CA SER A 98 8.85 19.04 -12.59
C SER A 98 10.19 18.37 -12.93
N ASN A 99 11.27 18.75 -12.25
CA ASN A 99 12.59 18.12 -12.36
C ASN A 99 12.72 16.84 -11.50
N ILE A 100 11.69 16.45 -10.76
CA ILE A 100 11.62 15.24 -9.92
C ILE A 100 10.54 14.31 -10.53
N PRO A 101 10.88 13.50 -11.55
CA PRO A 101 9.90 12.69 -12.28
C PRO A 101 9.19 11.64 -11.39
N GLU A 102 9.80 11.28 -10.27
CA GLU A 102 9.22 10.37 -9.28
C GLU A 102 8.05 11.00 -8.50
N LEU A 103 7.86 12.33 -8.52
CA LEU A 103 6.74 13.01 -7.87
C LEU A 103 5.62 13.34 -8.85
N ASP A 104 4.38 13.22 -8.39
CA ASP A 104 3.19 13.74 -9.08
C ASP A 104 2.50 14.87 -8.30
N TYR A 105 2.70 14.92 -6.98
CA TYR A 105 2.09 15.91 -6.09
C TYR A 105 2.99 16.28 -4.93
N ALA A 106 2.90 17.54 -4.49
CA ALA A 106 3.53 18.01 -3.27
C ALA A 106 2.69 19.11 -2.60
N TYR A 107 2.60 19.08 -1.28
CA TYR A 107 1.88 20.06 -0.45
C TYR A 107 2.77 20.55 0.67
N LEU A 108 2.76 21.86 0.91
CA LEU A 108 3.48 22.52 2.00
C LEU A 108 2.53 22.96 3.10
N ASN A 109 2.68 22.37 4.30
CA ASN A 109 2.02 22.86 5.50
C ASN A 109 2.98 23.73 6.32
N LYS A 110 2.67 25.03 6.41
CA LYS A 110 3.46 26.00 7.18
C LYS A 110 3.02 26.18 8.63
N ASN A 111 2.00 25.46 9.07
CA ASN A 111 1.61 25.50 10.46
C ASN A 111 2.77 25.01 11.33
N GLU A 112 3.03 25.75 12.41
CA GLU A 112 4.07 25.40 13.38
C GLU A 112 3.55 24.27 14.28
N TYR A 113 4.01 23.05 14.02
CA TYR A 113 3.84 21.92 14.91
C TYR A 113 5.10 21.70 15.74
N PRO A 114 5.00 21.11 16.94
CA PRO A 114 6.17 20.78 17.75
C PRO A 114 7.17 19.84 17.06
N ASP A 115 6.70 18.98 16.15
CA ASP A 115 7.53 18.02 15.41
C ASP A 115 7.03 17.87 13.96
N PRO A 116 7.31 18.85 13.09
CA PRO A 116 6.81 18.82 11.72
C PRO A 116 7.49 17.68 10.97
N THR A 117 6.70 16.71 10.49
CA THR A 117 7.20 15.51 9.81
C THR A 117 6.81 15.52 8.34
N TRP A 118 7.74 15.16 7.47
CA TRP A 118 7.45 14.96 6.06
C TRP A 118 6.88 13.57 5.84
N ARG A 119 5.85 13.48 5.00
CA ARG A 119 5.05 12.27 4.82
C ARG A 119 4.73 12.01 3.36
N ILE A 120 4.33 10.78 3.09
CA ILE A 120 3.78 10.40 1.81
C ILE A 120 2.25 10.31 1.91
N VAL A 121 1.58 10.59 0.80
CA VAL A 121 0.18 10.24 0.56
C VAL A 121 0.14 9.40 -0.71
N THR A 122 -0.75 8.42 -0.74
CA THR A 122 -1.00 7.66 -1.96
C THR A 122 -2.32 8.13 -2.53
N LEU A 123 -2.28 8.78 -3.68
CA LEU A 123 -3.48 9.13 -4.44
C LEU A 123 -3.87 7.90 -5.29
N THR A 124 -4.42 6.86 -4.66
CA THR A 124 -5.02 5.74 -5.37
C THR A 124 -6.48 6.00 -5.66
N GLU A 125 -6.87 5.90 -6.93
CA GLU A 125 -8.26 5.58 -7.25
C GLU A 125 -8.52 4.16 -6.71
N GLY A 126 -9.51 4.03 -5.83
CA GLY A 126 -9.95 2.74 -5.33
C GLY A 126 -10.30 1.85 -6.52
N SER A 127 -9.70 0.65 -6.57
CA SER A 127 -10.03 -0.33 -7.61
C SER A 127 -11.03 -1.34 -7.04
N GLU A 128 -12.04 -1.75 -7.81
CA GLU A 128 -12.93 -2.82 -7.36
C GLU A 128 -12.17 -4.15 -7.26
N LEU A 129 -12.52 -4.97 -6.28
CA LEU A 129 -12.06 -6.33 -6.19
C LEU A 129 -12.50 -7.14 -7.42
N SER A 130 -11.55 -7.65 -8.19
CA SER A 130 -11.87 -8.51 -9.33
C SER A 130 -11.99 -9.99 -8.93
N LYS A 131 -12.93 -10.70 -9.56
CA LYS A 131 -13.09 -12.17 -9.42
C LYS A 131 -11.84 -12.94 -9.80
N ASN A 132 -11.13 -12.46 -10.83
CA ASN A 132 -9.90 -13.09 -11.30
C ASN A 132 -8.78 -13.03 -10.26
N ASP A 133 -8.67 -11.93 -9.52
CA ASP A 133 -7.67 -11.81 -8.45
C ASP A 133 -7.96 -12.77 -7.30
N LEU A 134 -9.24 -12.89 -6.92
CA LEU A 134 -9.64 -13.82 -5.88
C LEU A 134 -9.43 -15.28 -6.32
N LEU A 135 -9.77 -15.63 -7.56
CA LEU A 135 -9.49 -16.95 -8.14
C LEU A 135 -8.00 -17.27 -8.17
N ALA A 136 -7.15 -16.30 -8.50
CA ALA A 136 -5.71 -16.48 -8.49
C ALA A 136 -5.17 -16.76 -7.08
N ILE A 137 -5.69 -16.07 -6.06
CA ILE A 137 -5.34 -16.36 -4.67
C ILE A 137 -5.80 -17.75 -4.26
N VAL A 138 -7.06 -18.11 -4.55
CA VAL A 138 -7.61 -19.43 -4.18
C VAL A 138 -6.73 -20.54 -4.73
N ARG A 139 -6.39 -20.50 -6.03
CA ARG A 139 -5.50 -21.49 -6.67
C ARG A 139 -4.11 -21.53 -6.03
N GLU A 140 -3.51 -20.38 -5.73
CA GLU A 140 -2.21 -20.34 -5.04
C GLU A 140 -2.28 -21.01 -3.67
N LYS A 141 -3.39 -20.81 -2.94
CA LYS A 141 -3.58 -21.36 -1.60
C LYS A 141 -3.96 -22.83 -1.63
N GLU A 142 -4.68 -23.30 -2.63
CA GLU A 142 -4.94 -24.73 -2.84
C GLU A 142 -3.63 -25.51 -3.08
N GLU A 143 -2.72 -24.95 -3.88
CA GLU A 143 -1.40 -25.56 -4.08
C GLU A 143 -0.59 -25.62 -2.77
N LYS A 144 -0.63 -24.56 -1.95
CA LYS A 144 0.01 -24.55 -0.62
C LYS A 144 -0.64 -25.56 0.34
N ALA A 145 -1.95 -25.74 0.23
CA ALA A 145 -2.71 -26.60 1.12
C ALA A 145 -2.38 -28.09 1.00
N LYS A 146 -1.74 -28.51 -0.11
CA LYS A 146 -1.17 -29.86 -0.26
C LYS A 146 -0.17 -30.22 0.87
N GLY A 147 0.45 -29.22 1.49
CA GLY A 147 1.37 -29.38 2.62
C GLY A 147 0.75 -29.17 4.00
N TYR A 148 -0.56 -28.93 4.11
CA TYR A 148 -1.19 -28.59 5.38
C TYR A 148 -1.43 -29.83 6.26
N GLU A 149 -1.46 -29.60 7.56
CA GLU A 149 -1.86 -30.62 8.53
C GLU A 149 -3.32 -31.00 8.30
N LYS A 150 -3.61 -32.32 8.27
CA LYS A 150 -4.95 -32.85 8.04
C LYS A 150 -5.97 -32.27 9.02
N CYS A 151 -6.99 -31.62 8.47
CA CYS A 151 -8.16 -31.08 9.16
C CYS A 151 -9.44 -31.69 8.56
N ASP A 152 -10.55 -31.59 9.28
CA ASP A 152 -11.86 -32.05 8.81
C ASP A 152 -12.44 -31.08 7.77
N LEU A 153 -12.15 -29.78 7.95
CA LEU A 153 -12.53 -28.69 7.07
C LEU A 153 -11.38 -27.70 6.90
N TYR A 154 -11.36 -27.00 5.77
CA TYR A 154 -10.44 -25.89 5.53
C TYR A 154 -11.19 -24.63 5.12
N TRP A 155 -10.87 -23.52 5.77
CA TRP A 155 -11.40 -22.20 5.43
C TRP A 155 -10.27 -21.29 4.94
N LEU A 156 -10.56 -20.50 3.93
CA LEU A 156 -9.69 -19.42 3.47
C LEU A 156 -10.26 -18.07 3.89
N LEU A 157 -9.48 -17.30 4.63
CA LEU A 157 -9.79 -15.92 4.99
C LEU A 157 -8.86 -14.96 4.24
N VAL A 158 -9.42 -14.21 3.31
CA VAL A 158 -8.72 -13.17 2.54
C VAL A 158 -9.02 -11.81 3.18
N THR A 159 -7.99 -11.09 3.61
CA THR A 159 -8.15 -9.76 4.21
C THR A 159 -7.77 -8.66 3.24
N VAL A 160 -8.61 -7.62 3.19
CA VAL A 160 -8.43 -6.38 2.43
C VAL A 160 -8.32 -5.24 3.44
N ASP A 161 -7.13 -4.66 3.59
CA ASP A 161 -6.93 -3.55 4.50
C ASP A 161 -7.22 -2.20 3.83
N PHE A 162 -8.34 -1.58 4.20
CA PHE A 162 -8.71 -0.23 3.74
C PHE A 162 -7.65 0.82 4.09
N PHE A 163 -6.93 0.67 5.21
CA PHE A 163 -5.89 1.61 5.60
C PHE A 163 -4.57 1.38 4.86
N ASP A 164 -4.45 0.30 4.10
CA ASP A 164 -3.29 0.02 3.26
C ASP A 164 -3.62 0.36 1.80
N PRO A 165 -3.07 1.45 1.22
CA PRO A 165 -3.36 1.87 -0.14
C PRO A 165 -3.03 0.82 -1.21
N VAL A 166 -2.19 -0.18 -0.90
CA VAL A 166 -1.89 -1.29 -1.82
C VAL A 166 -2.86 -2.45 -1.70
N GLN A 167 -3.83 -2.36 -0.79
CA GLN A 167 -4.93 -3.30 -0.60
C GLN A 167 -6.28 -2.61 -0.78
N ASP A 168 -6.38 -1.29 -0.70
CA ASP A 168 -7.66 -0.57 -0.75
C ASP A 168 -8.42 -0.88 -2.06
N ARG A 169 -9.39 -1.78 -1.91
CA ARG A 169 -10.28 -2.23 -2.95
C ARG A 169 -11.70 -2.22 -2.45
N GLU A 170 -12.59 -1.68 -3.27
CA GLU A 170 -14.01 -1.73 -2.99
C GLU A 170 -14.55 -3.14 -3.27
N PHE A 171 -15.48 -3.60 -2.44
CA PHE A 171 -16.25 -4.78 -2.78
C PHE A 171 -17.19 -4.43 -3.93
N PRO A 172 -17.27 -5.25 -4.98
CA PRO A 172 -18.17 -5.00 -6.09
C PRO A 172 -19.61 -4.97 -5.60
N ARG A 173 -20.39 -4.03 -6.15
CA ARG A 173 -21.79 -3.81 -5.77
C ARG A 173 -22.75 -4.90 -6.23
N ASN A 174 -22.32 -5.73 -7.19
CA ASN A 174 -23.09 -6.83 -7.74
C ASN A 174 -22.57 -8.15 -7.19
N ASP A 175 -23.49 -9.09 -6.94
CA ASP A 175 -23.23 -10.42 -6.38
C ASP A 175 -21.97 -11.02 -7.02
N PHE A 176 -20.92 -11.15 -6.19
CA PHE A 176 -19.74 -11.89 -6.59
C PHE A 176 -20.17 -13.33 -6.77
N ASP A 177 -20.15 -13.82 -8.01
CA ASP A 177 -20.47 -15.23 -8.27
C ASP A 177 -19.67 -16.14 -7.34
N LYS A 178 -20.31 -17.23 -6.92
CA LYS A 178 -19.65 -18.25 -6.11
C LYS A 178 -18.35 -18.70 -6.77
N ILE A 179 -17.31 -18.82 -5.95
CA ILE A 179 -16.02 -19.36 -6.34
C ILE A 179 -16.01 -20.85 -6.03
N GLU A 180 -15.61 -21.64 -7.02
CA GLU A 180 -15.34 -23.05 -6.82
C GLU A 180 -13.94 -23.24 -6.22
N SER A 181 -13.84 -24.22 -5.33
CA SER A 181 -12.58 -24.64 -4.73
C SER A 181 -12.66 -26.13 -4.43
N GLU A 182 -11.55 -26.85 -4.57
CA GLU A 182 -11.48 -28.28 -4.24
C GLU A 182 -11.00 -28.53 -2.81
N VAL A 183 -10.35 -27.53 -2.19
CA VAL A 183 -9.75 -27.66 -0.87
C VAL A 183 -10.51 -26.90 0.20
N PHE A 184 -10.92 -25.66 -0.08
CA PHE A 184 -11.53 -24.81 0.93
C PHE A 184 -13.04 -25.00 0.92
N ASP A 185 -13.60 -25.42 2.06
CA ASP A 185 -15.04 -25.55 2.27
C ASP A 185 -15.74 -24.19 2.29
N LYS A 186 -15.03 -23.17 2.80
CA LYS A 186 -15.49 -21.79 2.87
C LYS A 186 -14.41 -20.81 2.46
N ILE A 187 -14.82 -19.75 1.78
CA ILE A 187 -13.92 -18.65 1.41
C ILE A 187 -14.58 -17.34 1.82
N PHE A 188 -13.90 -16.58 2.67
CA PHE A 188 -14.33 -15.28 3.15
C PHE A 188 -13.39 -14.19 2.68
N VAL A 189 -13.94 -13.06 2.24
CA VAL A 189 -13.22 -11.81 2.04
C VAL A 189 -13.64 -10.83 3.12
N TYR A 190 -12.70 -10.43 3.97
CA TYR A 190 -12.91 -9.48 5.06
C TYR A 190 -12.25 -8.15 4.73
N ARG A 191 -12.99 -7.05 4.79
CA ARG A 191 -12.45 -5.70 4.71
C ARG A 191 -12.31 -5.13 6.12
N THR A 192 -11.23 -4.39 6.39
CA THR A 192 -10.96 -3.83 7.72
C THR A 192 -11.99 -2.79 8.18
N THR A 193 -12.89 -2.34 7.30
CA THR A 193 -14.10 -1.55 7.60
C THR A 193 -15.21 -2.36 8.29
N GLY A 194 -15.07 -3.70 8.37
CA GLY A 194 -16.04 -4.62 8.98
C GLY A 194 -16.92 -5.36 7.97
N GLU A 195 -16.76 -5.11 6.68
CA GLU A 195 -17.51 -5.80 5.61
C GLU A 195 -16.97 -7.23 5.42
N VAL A 196 -17.88 -8.21 5.31
CA VAL A 196 -17.55 -9.61 5.05
C VAL A 196 -18.34 -10.10 3.85
N LEU A 197 -17.64 -10.75 2.92
CA LEU A 197 -18.22 -11.44 1.77
C LEU A 197 -17.88 -12.93 1.84
N GLU A 198 -18.89 -13.79 1.96
CA GLU A 198 -18.74 -15.25 1.80
C GLU A 198 -18.93 -15.58 0.31
N VAL A 199 -17.88 -16.05 -0.35
CA VAL A 199 -17.87 -16.33 -1.80
C VAL A 199 -17.91 -17.82 -2.11
N LYS A 200 -17.90 -18.67 -1.09
CA LYS A 200 -18.10 -20.11 -1.19
C LYS A 200 -18.76 -20.64 0.08
#